data_AF-A0A420M6Q5-F1
#
_entry.id   AF-A0A420M6Q5-F1
#
_cell.length_a   1.000
_cell.length_b   1.000
_cell.length_c   1.000
_cell.angle_alpha   90.00
_cell.angle_beta   90.00
_cell.angle_gamma   90.00
#
_symmetry.space_group_name_H-M   'P 1'
#
loop_
_entity.id
_entity.type
_entity.pdbx_description
1 polymer ?
#
loop_
_entity_poly.entity_id
_entity_poly.type
_entity_poly.pdbx_seq_one_letter_code
_entity_poly.pdbx_strand_id
1 'polypeptide(L)'
;MADLPLDLELPTNNEGHAEVPRRSLNPDPEVRQPSTWAPTSDEERRIFRVWKGFTLAERSKDTLSWVWNYGVEIQSKTSRRWICMPCVRQKTPTPQSYESKGTQNAELHLWKAHGY
;
A
#
# COMPACT_ATOMS: atom_id res chain seq x y z
N MET A 1 52.18 31.52 29.63
CA MET A 1 51.59 30.31 30.24
C MET A 1 50.21 30.15 29.64
N ALA A 2 50.09 29.17 28.74
CA ALA A 2 48.96 28.74 27.89
C ALA A 2 49.67 28.16 26.64
N ASP A 3 49.35 27.03 26.04
CA ASP A 3 48.43 25.91 26.25
C ASP A 3 48.96 24.81 25.29
N LEU A 4 48.77 23.53 25.60
CA LEU A 4 49.32 22.38 24.86
C LEU A 4 48.86 22.32 23.38
N PRO A 5 49.52 21.50 22.53
CA PRO A 5 48.78 20.31 22.15
C PRO A 5 49.61 19.02 22.10
N LEU A 6 48.90 17.96 22.46
CA LEU A 6 49.25 16.54 22.49
C LEU A 6 49.56 15.97 21.10
N ASP A 7 50.52 15.05 21.16
CA ASP A 7 50.79 13.95 20.25
C ASP A 7 49.57 13.31 19.58
N LEU A 8 49.73 12.86 18.33
CA LEU A 8 50.02 11.47 17.98
C LEU A 8 49.51 11.16 16.56
N GLU A 9 50.40 11.15 15.57
CA GLU A 9 50.13 10.57 14.25
C GLU A 9 50.18 9.04 14.31
N LEU A 10 49.17 8.35 13.76
CA LEU A 10 49.21 6.94 13.34
C LEU A 10 48.20 6.73 12.19
N PRO A 11 48.41 5.70 11.33
CA PRO A 11 48.27 5.81 9.89
C PRO A 11 46.87 5.57 9.34
N THR A 12 46.76 5.96 8.07
CA THR A 12 45.61 5.87 7.17
C THR A 12 45.16 4.42 6.94
N ASN A 13 43.95 4.10 7.38
CA ASN A 13 43.25 2.87 7.03
C ASN A 13 42.18 3.19 5.98
N ASN A 14 42.48 2.73 4.78
CA ASN A 14 41.73 2.76 3.55
C ASN A 14 40.70 1.62 3.50
N GLU A 15 39.44 1.84 3.90
CA GLU A 15 38.36 0.94 3.48
C GLU A 15 37.21 1.77 2.93
N GLY A 16 37.15 1.82 1.60
CA GLY A 16 36.09 2.46 0.85
C GLY A 16 34.75 1.84 1.20
N HIS A 17 33.89 2.63 1.84
CA HIS A 17 32.45 2.37 1.81
C HIS A 17 31.99 2.60 0.36
N ALA A 18 32.07 1.53 -0.43
CA ALA A 18 31.33 1.44 -1.67
C ALA A 18 29.86 1.72 -1.33
N GLU A 19 29.33 2.83 -1.84
CA GLU A 19 27.90 3.05 -1.88
C GLU A 19 27.29 1.83 -2.56
N VAL A 20 26.59 1.00 -1.79
CA VAL A 20 25.79 -0.07 -2.35
C VAL A 20 24.80 0.62 -3.28
N PRO A 21 24.86 0.42 -4.61
CA PRO A 21 23.81 0.92 -5.47
C PRO A 21 22.58 0.17 -5.01
N ARG A 22 21.66 0.88 -4.36
CA ARG A 22 20.27 0.43 -4.24
C ARG A 22 19.80 0.28 -5.67
N ARG A 23 19.99 -0.90 -6.26
CA ARG A 23 19.34 -1.27 -7.51
C ARG A 23 17.87 -1.18 -7.18
N SER A 24 17.28 -0.06 -7.57
CA SER A 24 15.86 0.13 -7.68
C SER A 24 15.33 -1.02 -8.52
N LEU A 25 14.86 -2.07 -7.84
CA LEU A 25 13.84 -2.93 -8.39
C LEU A 25 12.56 -2.08 -8.37
N ASN A 26 12.51 -1.06 -9.23
CA ASN A 26 11.26 -0.51 -9.64
C ASN A 26 10.62 -1.62 -10.48
N PRO A 27 9.54 -2.28 -10.01
CA PRO A 27 8.78 -3.13 -10.91
C PRO A 27 8.31 -2.26 -12.07
N ASP A 28 8.38 -2.86 -13.26
CA ASP A 28 8.02 -2.27 -14.55
C ASP A 28 6.77 -1.36 -14.45
N PRO A 29 6.82 -0.09 -14.91
CA PRO A 29 5.68 0.81 -14.85
C PRO A 29 4.50 0.34 -15.71
N GLU A 30 4.67 -0.67 -16.57
CA GLU A 30 3.66 -1.13 -17.52
C GLU A 30 2.63 -2.11 -16.93
N VAL A 31 2.82 -2.60 -15.69
CA VAL A 31 1.76 -3.32 -14.94
C VAL A 31 1.01 -2.38 -13.99
N ARG A 32 1.07 -1.07 -14.19
CA ARG A 32 0.16 -0.11 -13.55
C ARG A 32 -1.06 0.09 -14.43
N GLN A 33 -1.85 -0.96 -14.63
CA GLN A 33 -3.14 -0.77 -15.31
C GLN A 33 -3.98 0.20 -14.46
N PRO A 34 -4.38 1.38 -15.00
CA PRO A 34 -5.38 2.19 -14.37
C PRO A 34 -6.72 1.54 -14.72
N SER A 35 -7.08 0.47 -14.01
CA SER A 35 -8.47 0.02 -14.07
C SER A 35 -9.28 1.16 -13.48
N THR A 36 -10.19 1.72 -14.28
CA THR A 36 -11.24 2.65 -13.85
C THR A 36 -11.56 2.36 -12.38
N TRP A 37 -11.31 3.33 -11.50
CA TRP A 37 -11.40 3.16 -10.03
C TRP A 37 -12.77 2.63 -9.58
N ALA A 38 -13.77 2.67 -10.47
CA ALA A 38 -15.06 2.06 -10.29
C ALA A 38 -14.98 0.54 -10.59
N PRO A 39 -15.41 -0.30 -9.64
CA PRO A 39 -15.61 -1.72 -9.91
C PRO A 39 -16.63 -1.91 -11.04
N THR A 40 -16.52 -3.00 -11.78
CA THR A 40 -17.53 -3.41 -12.76
C THR A 40 -18.85 -3.73 -12.06
N SER A 41 -19.97 -3.67 -12.79
CA SER A 41 -21.29 -3.97 -12.21
C SER A 41 -21.39 -5.36 -11.56
N ASP A 42 -20.66 -6.36 -12.06
CA ASP A 42 -20.65 -7.70 -11.45
C ASP A 42 -19.80 -7.75 -10.18
N GLU A 43 -18.67 -7.03 -10.13
CA GLU A 43 -17.88 -6.86 -8.91
C GLU A 43 -18.69 -6.10 -7.85
N GLU A 44 -19.38 -5.02 -8.21
CA GLU A 44 -20.29 -4.28 -7.32
C GLU A 44 -21.39 -5.18 -6.76
N ARG A 45 -22.07 -5.95 -7.62
CA ARG A 45 -23.10 -6.91 -7.18
C ARG A 45 -22.54 -7.93 -6.18
N ARG A 46 -21.29 -8.37 -6.36
CA ARG A 46 -20.64 -9.28 -5.41
C ARG A 46 -20.33 -8.56 -4.09
N ILE A 47 -19.77 -7.36 -4.14
CA ILE A 47 -19.48 -6.55 -2.95
C ILE A 47 -20.77 -6.36 -2.14
N PHE A 48 -21.83 -5.87 -2.77
CA PHE A 48 -23.12 -5.62 -2.10
C PHE A 48 -23.93 -6.90 -1.83
N ARG A 49 -23.45 -8.08 -2.23
CA ARG A 49 -23.95 -9.35 -1.72
C ARG A 49 -23.47 -9.61 -0.30
N VAL A 50 -22.22 -9.24 -0.01
CA VAL A 50 -21.58 -9.44 1.29
C VAL A 50 -21.88 -8.28 2.24
N TRP A 51 -21.72 -7.04 1.77
CA TRP A 51 -21.95 -5.83 2.56
C TRP A 51 -23.27 -5.16 2.19
N LYS A 52 -24.36 -5.72 2.72
CA LYS A 52 -25.73 -5.19 2.52
C LYS A 52 -25.89 -3.82 3.16
N GLY A 53 -26.59 -2.91 2.47
CA GLY A 53 -26.85 -1.55 2.97
C GLY A 53 -25.67 -0.59 2.87
N PHE A 54 -24.56 -1.02 2.27
CA PHE A 54 -23.46 -0.14 1.88
C PHE A 54 -23.61 0.33 0.43
N THR A 55 -22.99 1.46 0.11
CA THR A 55 -22.80 1.97 -1.25
C THR A 55 -21.32 2.21 -1.49
N LEU A 56 -20.90 2.38 -2.75
CA LEU A 56 -19.55 2.89 -3.02
C LEU A 56 -19.40 4.27 -2.38
N ALA A 57 -18.24 4.51 -1.79
CA ALA A 57 -17.87 5.82 -1.27
C ALA A 57 -17.09 6.58 -2.35
N GLU A 58 -17.32 7.89 -2.41
CA GLU A 58 -16.51 8.77 -3.25
C GLU A 58 -15.09 8.82 -2.69
N ARG A 59 -14.10 8.65 -3.58
CA ARG A 59 -12.70 8.74 -3.21
C ARG A 59 -12.28 10.20 -3.14
N SER A 60 -11.75 10.61 -1.99
CA SER A 60 -11.04 11.89 -1.88
C SER A 60 -9.73 11.82 -2.68
N LYS A 61 -9.44 12.88 -3.45
CA LYS A 61 -8.24 12.96 -4.31
C LYS A 61 -6.91 12.84 -3.54
N ASP A 62 -6.93 13.02 -2.22
CA ASP A 62 -5.76 13.02 -1.34
C ASP A 62 -5.33 11.62 -0.85
N THR A 63 -5.92 10.55 -1.38
CA THR A 63 -5.58 9.18 -0.98
C THR A 63 -4.35 8.64 -1.75
N LEU A 64 -3.16 9.12 -1.37
CA LEU A 64 -1.88 8.84 -2.06
C LEU A 64 -1.26 7.46 -1.81
N SER A 65 -1.80 6.64 -0.89
CA SER A 65 -1.25 5.31 -0.60
C SER A 65 -1.45 4.34 -1.77
N TRP A 66 -0.46 3.51 -2.09
CA TRP A 66 -0.51 2.53 -3.17
C TRP A 66 -1.63 1.49 -3.01
N VAL A 67 -2.03 1.19 -1.76
CA VAL A 67 -3.10 0.24 -1.39
C VAL A 67 -4.39 0.53 -2.13
N TRP A 68 -4.63 1.81 -2.40
CA TRP A 68 -5.81 2.30 -3.07
C TRP A 68 -5.95 1.88 -4.53
N ASN A 69 -4.88 1.44 -5.17
CA ASN A 69 -4.94 0.85 -6.52
C ASN A 69 -5.59 -0.55 -6.50
N TYR A 70 -5.68 -1.17 -5.32
CA TYR A 70 -6.13 -2.55 -5.15
C TYR A 70 -7.44 -2.67 -4.39
N GLY A 71 -8.12 -1.57 -4.11
CA GLY A 71 -9.39 -1.64 -3.43
C GLY A 71 -10.25 -0.41 -3.53
N VAL A 72 -11.52 -0.64 -3.22
CA VAL A 72 -12.58 0.36 -3.29
C VAL A 72 -13.09 0.64 -1.90
N GLU A 73 -13.63 1.83 -1.70
CA GLU A 73 -14.29 2.16 -0.45
C GLU A 73 -15.78 1.97 -0.57
N ILE A 74 -16.36 1.40 0.49
CA ILE A 74 -17.79 1.37 0.68
C ILE A 74 -18.15 2.11 1.96
N GLN A 75 -19.32 2.73 1.97
CA GLN A 75 -19.83 3.44 3.13
C GLN A 75 -21.29 3.08 3.42
N SER A 76 -21.64 3.14 4.69
CA SER A 76 -23.00 3.14 5.21
C SER A 76 -23.17 4.37 6.10
N LYS A 77 -24.33 4.52 6.76
CA LYS A 77 -24.59 5.63 7.68
C LYS A 77 -23.59 5.68 8.85
N THR A 78 -22.99 4.56 9.25
CA THR A 78 -22.19 4.45 10.48
C THR A 78 -20.78 3.90 10.25
N SER A 79 -20.44 3.42 9.05
CA SER A 79 -19.16 2.76 8.80
C SER A 79 -18.65 3.02 7.39
N ARG A 80 -17.33 3.15 7.26
CA ARG A 80 -16.61 3.24 5.98
C ARG A 80 -15.51 2.19 5.96
N ARG A 81 -15.46 1.38 4.91
CA ARG A 81 -14.56 0.23 4.79
C ARG A 81 -13.85 0.24 3.45
N TRP A 82 -12.59 -0.17 3.43
CA TRP A 82 -11.86 -0.53 2.23
C TRP A 82 -12.07 -2.01 1.91
N ILE A 83 -12.35 -2.34 0.66
CA ILE A 83 -12.61 -3.69 0.17
C ILE A 83 -11.48 -4.11 -0.75
N CYS A 84 -10.90 -5.28 -0.50
CA CYS A 84 -9.85 -5.87 -1.34
C CYS A 84 -10.44 -6.34 -2.67
N MET A 85 -10.17 -5.61 -3.76
CA MET A 85 -10.62 -5.99 -5.10
C MET A 85 -9.97 -7.27 -5.65
N PRO A 86 -8.69 -7.58 -5.39
CA PRO A 86 -8.11 -8.88 -5.70
C PRO A 86 -8.91 -10.06 -5.13
N CYS A 87 -9.35 -9.98 -3.87
CA CYS A 87 -10.24 -10.99 -3.28
C CYS A 87 -11.58 -11.10 -4.03
N VAL A 88 -12.21 -9.96 -4.35
CA VAL A 88 -13.49 -9.92 -5.10
C VAL A 88 -13.34 -10.58 -6.48
N ARG A 89 -12.24 -10.28 -7.19
CA ARG A 89 -11.92 -10.80 -8.52
C ARG A 89 -11.60 -12.29 -8.51
N GLN A 90 -10.87 -12.76 -7.50
CA GLN A 90 -10.60 -14.19 -7.26
C GLN A 90 -11.83 -14.99 -6.80
N LYS A 91 -12.99 -14.32 -6.64
CA LYS A 91 -14.25 -14.95 -6.23
C LYS A 91 -14.18 -15.61 -4.85
N THR A 92 -13.39 -15.03 -3.93
CA THR A 92 -13.34 -15.53 -2.55
C THR A 92 -14.73 -15.41 -1.90
N PRO A 93 -15.19 -16.42 -1.13
CA PRO A 93 -16.52 -16.38 -0.48
C PRO A 93 -16.69 -15.16 0.44
N THR A 94 -15.61 -14.78 1.12
CA THR A 94 -15.55 -13.64 2.03
C THR A 94 -14.35 -12.76 1.67
N PRO A 95 -14.51 -11.80 0.76
CA PRO A 95 -13.43 -10.88 0.42
C PRO A 95 -13.02 -10.07 1.66
N GLN A 96 -11.72 -9.82 1.83
CA GLN A 96 -11.24 -9.09 2.99
C GLN A 96 -11.63 -7.62 2.93
N SER A 97 -11.94 -7.06 4.10
CA SER A 97 -12.27 -5.65 4.26
C SER A 97 -11.66 -5.10 5.54
N TYR A 98 -11.25 -3.84 5.49
CA TYR A 98 -10.63 -3.13 6.61
C TYR A 98 -11.32 -1.81 6.83
N GLU A 99 -11.15 -1.21 8.01
CA GLU A 99 -11.57 0.16 8.20
C GLU A 99 -10.84 1.08 7.21
N SER A 100 -11.57 2.04 6.65
CA SER A 100 -11.01 3.01 5.71
C SER A 100 -9.98 3.94 6.39
N LYS A 101 -10.14 4.16 7.71
CA LYS A 101 -9.21 4.94 8.53
C LYS A 101 -7.98 4.09 8.86
N GLY A 102 -6.90 4.31 8.12
CA GLY A 102 -5.64 3.56 8.29
C GLY A 102 -5.55 2.35 7.38
N THR A 103 -4.69 2.43 6.37
CA THR A 103 -4.56 1.40 5.32
C THR A 103 -3.55 0.31 5.66
N GLN A 104 -2.93 0.32 6.85
CA GLN A 104 -1.86 -0.61 7.21
C GLN A 104 -2.32 -2.07 7.20
N ASN A 105 -3.56 -2.33 7.64
CA ASN A 105 -4.14 -3.67 7.61
C ASN A 105 -4.41 -4.15 6.18
N ALA A 106 -4.81 -3.24 5.30
CA ALA A 106 -5.02 -3.52 3.88
C ALA A 106 -3.69 -3.78 3.16
N GLU A 107 -2.67 -2.97 3.44
CA GLU A 107 -1.29 -3.15 2.97
C GLU A 107 -0.73 -4.51 3.38
N LEU A 108 -0.81 -4.85 4.67
CA LEU A 108 -0.34 -6.14 5.19
C LEU A 108 -1.06 -7.32 4.51
N HIS A 109 -2.36 -7.18 4.25
CA HIS A 109 -3.13 -8.20 3.56
C HIS A 109 -2.71 -8.35 2.10
N LEU A 110 -2.54 -7.26 1.38
CA LEU A 110 -2.11 -7.26 -0.02
C LEU A 110 -0.75 -7.96 -0.17
N TRP A 111 0.20 -7.68 0.71
CA TRP A 111 1.49 -8.38 0.74
C TRP A 111 1.28 -9.88 0.99
N LYS A 112 0.63 -10.25 2.11
CA LYS A 112 0.57 -11.64 2.57
C LYS A 112 -0.28 -12.56 1.69
N ALA A 113 -1.39 -12.05 1.16
CA ALA A 113 -2.38 -12.86 0.44
C ALA A 113 -2.25 -12.76 -1.08
N HIS A 114 -1.65 -11.68 -1.59
CA HIS A 114 -1.62 -11.41 -3.02
C HIS A 114 -0.23 -11.11 -3.58
N GLY A 115 0.79 -10.94 -2.72
CA GLY A 115 2.18 -10.75 -3.14
C GLY A 115 2.45 -9.42 -3.85
N TYR A 116 1.67 -8.38 -3.53
CA TYR A 116 1.90 -7.01 -3.98
C TYR A 116 2.94 -6.29 -3.13
#